data_AF-A0A961QR18-F1
#
_entry.id   AF-A0A961QR18-F1
#
_cell.length_a   1.000
_cell.length_b   1.000
_cell.length_c   1.000
_cell.angle_alpha   90.00
_cell.angle_beta   90.00
_cell.angle_gamma   90.00
#
_symmetry.space_group_name_H-M   'P 1'
#
loop_
_entity.id
_entity.type
_entity.pdbx_description
1 polymer ?
#
loop_
_entity_poly.entity_id
_entity_poly.type
_entity_poly.pdbx_seq_one_letter_code
_entity_poly.pdbx_strand_id
1 'polypeptide(L)'
;MSADEQIEDSAAPLIEHLAELRQRLIWSALAFIVAMVICFTVWNPIFNFLTSPLCSAMAERGHPDCGLILIRLQEGFFVAINISLLGGFALSFPVIAYQLWRFVAPGLYKSEKNAFLPFLIASPIMFVMGAAFAYYIVTPLAFDFFLGFQQAGSV
;
A
#
# COMPACT_ATOMS: atom_id res chain seq x y z
N MET A 1 8.82 34.71 -39.01
CA MET A 1 8.54 33.55 -38.14
C MET A 1 9.32 33.78 -36.87
N SER A 2 8.69 34.47 -35.91
CA SER A 2 9.30 34.99 -34.68
C SER A 2 9.31 33.93 -33.57
N ALA A 3 10.29 34.02 -32.67
CA ALA A 3 10.48 33.09 -31.55
C ALA A 3 9.23 32.95 -30.64
N ASP A 4 8.34 33.94 -30.61
CA ASP A 4 7.06 33.89 -29.88
C ASP A 4 6.13 32.75 -30.33
N GLU A 5 6.06 32.43 -31.63
CA GLU A 5 5.19 31.34 -32.11
C GLU A 5 5.65 29.96 -31.62
N GLN A 6 6.96 29.77 -31.39
CA GLN A 6 7.51 28.50 -30.88
C GLN A 6 7.28 28.32 -29.38
N ILE A 7 7.16 29.42 -28.62
CA ILE A 7 6.90 29.38 -27.17
C ILE A 7 5.41 29.11 -26.92
N GLU A 8 4.52 29.70 -27.71
CA GLU A 8 3.07 29.50 -27.59
C GLU A 8 2.65 28.07 -27.98
N ASP A 9 3.30 27.48 -29.01
CA ASP A 9 3.10 26.08 -29.45
C ASP A 9 3.73 25.04 -28.49
N SER A 10 4.68 25.43 -27.64
CA SER A 10 5.19 24.59 -26.53
C SER A 10 4.39 24.75 -25.24
N ALA A 11 3.79 25.92 -24.98
CA ALA A 11 2.98 26.17 -23.79
C ALA A 11 1.63 25.45 -23.84
N ALA A 12 0.97 25.41 -25.00
CA ALA A 12 -0.28 24.66 -25.19
C ALA A 12 -0.18 23.15 -24.83
N PRO A 13 0.82 22.38 -25.30
CA PRO A 13 0.96 20.97 -24.96
C PRO A 13 1.39 20.75 -23.50
N LEU A 14 2.10 21.69 -22.87
CA LEU A 14 2.45 21.61 -21.45
C LEU A 14 1.22 21.82 -20.54
N ILE A 15 0.34 22.77 -20.88
CA ILE A 15 -0.91 22.99 -20.13
C ILE A 15 -1.84 21.79 -20.27
N GLU A 16 -1.92 21.18 -21.46
CA GLU A 16 -2.74 20.00 -21.71
C GLU A 16 -2.21 18.76 -20.96
N HIS A 17 -0.88 18.58 -20.90
CA HIS A 17 -0.26 17.51 -20.12
C HIS A 17 -0.45 17.68 -18.59
N LEU A 18 -0.41 18.92 -18.08
CA LEU A 18 -0.68 19.22 -16.67
C LEU A 18 -2.16 19.04 -16.31
N ALA A 19 -3.08 19.37 -17.22
CA ALA A 19 -4.51 19.13 -17.04
C ALA A 19 -4.82 17.62 -16.96
N GLU A 20 -4.14 16.84 -17.79
CA GLU A 20 -4.22 15.38 -17.79
C GLU A 20 -3.70 14.78 -16.46
N LEU A 21 -2.59 15.29 -15.92
CA LEU A 21 -2.06 14.92 -14.60
C LEU A 21 -3.06 15.10 -13.47
N ARG A 22 -3.66 16.29 -13.39
CA ARG A 22 -4.64 16.62 -12.34
C ARG A 22 -5.82 15.67 -12.38
N GLN A 23 -6.39 15.43 -13.57
CA GLN A 23 -7.52 14.54 -13.75
C GLN A 23 -7.17 13.14 -13.21
N ARG A 24 -6.00 12.61 -13.56
CA ARG A 24 -5.55 11.27 -13.16
C ARG A 24 -5.28 11.17 -11.66
N LEU A 25 -4.69 12.20 -11.07
CA LEU A 25 -4.46 12.29 -9.63
C LEU A 25 -5.78 12.29 -8.85
N ILE A 26 -6.81 12.98 -9.35
CA ILE A 26 -8.14 12.97 -8.73
C ILE A 26 -8.75 11.56 -8.80
N TRP A 27 -8.65 10.87 -9.93
CA TRP A 27 -9.16 9.51 -10.07
C TRP A 27 -8.41 8.50 -9.19
N SER A 28 -7.08 8.60 -9.08
CA SER A 28 -6.30 7.74 -8.19
C SER A 28 -6.59 8.02 -6.72
N ALA A 29 -6.71 9.29 -6.33
CA ALA A 29 -7.11 9.69 -4.98
C ALA A 29 -8.52 9.21 -4.64
N LEU A 30 -9.48 9.32 -5.57
CA LEU A 30 -10.84 8.85 -5.36
C LEU A 30 -10.89 7.33 -5.22
N ALA A 31 -10.16 6.59 -6.08
CA ALA A 31 -10.04 5.14 -5.94
C ALA A 31 -9.42 4.73 -4.60
N PHE A 32 -8.40 5.45 -4.13
CA PHE A 32 -7.80 5.24 -2.81
C PHE A 32 -8.78 5.52 -1.67
N ILE A 33 -9.51 6.63 -1.70
CA ILE A 33 -10.53 6.98 -0.69
C ILE A 33 -11.61 5.90 -0.63
N VAL A 34 -12.11 5.44 -1.79
CA VAL A 34 -13.14 4.38 -1.84
C VAL A 34 -12.58 3.07 -1.26
N ALA A 35 -11.36 2.68 -1.63
CA ALA A 35 -10.71 1.48 -1.09
C ALA A 35 -10.47 1.59 0.42
N MET A 36 -10.06 2.77 0.91
CA MET A 36 -9.89 3.05 2.33
C MET A 36 -11.19 2.89 3.10
N VAL A 37 -12.30 3.45 2.60
CA VAL A 37 -13.63 3.30 3.23
C VAL A 37 -14.04 1.83 3.26
N ILE A 38 -13.83 1.08 2.19
CA ILE A 38 -14.11 -0.36 2.15
C ILE A 38 -13.27 -1.09 3.21
N CYS A 39 -11.95 -0.87 3.25
CA CYS A 39 -11.09 -1.49 4.26
C CYS A 39 -11.44 -1.07 5.69
N PHE A 40 -11.95 0.15 5.90
CA PHE A 40 -12.43 0.60 7.20
C PHE A 40 -13.66 -0.19 7.65
N THR A 41 -14.57 -0.60 6.76
CA THR A 41 -15.72 -1.44 7.14
C THR A 41 -15.31 -2.85 7.61
N VAL A 42 -14.21 -3.39 7.05
CA VAL A 42 -13.70 -4.73 7.33
C VAL A 42 -12.41 -4.72 8.16
N TRP A 43 -12.20 -3.70 8.99
CA TRP A 43 -10.97 -3.57 9.77
C TRP A 43 -10.77 -4.70 10.79
N ASN A 44 -11.85 -5.18 11.43
CA ASN A 44 -11.83 -6.25 12.43
C ASN A 44 -11.20 -7.56 11.89
N PRO A 45 -11.67 -8.14 10.77
CA PRO A 45 -11.09 -9.36 10.24
C PRO A 45 -9.64 -9.16 9.76
N ILE A 46 -9.30 -7.98 9.21
CA ILE A 46 -7.92 -7.68 8.81
C ILE A 46 -7.00 -7.63 10.04
N PHE A 47 -7.46 -7.02 11.14
CA PHE A 47 -6.71 -6.99 12.39
C PHE A 47 -6.47 -8.40 12.93
N ASN A 48 -7.50 -9.25 12.98
CA ASN A 48 -7.36 -10.64 13.44
C ASN A 48 -6.41 -11.46 12.56
N PHE A 49 -6.41 -11.21 11.25
CA PHE A 49 -5.45 -11.83 10.34
C PHE A 49 -4.02 -11.35 10.60
N LEU A 50 -3.81 -10.05 10.82
CA LEU A 50 -2.49 -9.50 11.12
C LEU A 50 -1.93 -9.98 12.46
N THR A 51 -2.79 -10.22 13.46
CA THR A 51 -2.38 -10.66 14.80
C THR A 51 -2.30 -12.18 14.96
N SER A 52 -2.81 -12.98 14.02
CA SER A 52 -2.74 -14.44 14.13
C SER A 52 -1.33 -15.03 14.30
N PRO A 53 -0.27 -14.58 13.57
CA PRO A 53 1.08 -15.11 13.80
C PRO A 53 1.65 -14.75 15.18
N LEU A 54 1.20 -13.63 15.76
CA LEU A 54 1.57 -13.25 17.12
C LEU A 54 0.91 -14.17 18.14
N CYS A 55 -0.39 -14.43 17.97
CA CYS A 55 -1.13 -15.31 18.88
C CYS A 55 -0.58 -16.73 18.89
N SER A 56 -0.18 -17.27 17.73
CA SER A 56 0.46 -18.59 17.65
C SER A 56 1.83 -18.62 18.33
N ALA A 57 2.68 -17.60 18.12
CA ALA A 57 4.01 -17.53 18.72
C ALA A 57 3.99 -17.36 20.24
N MET A 58 2.92 -16.75 20.78
CA MET A 58 2.67 -16.61 22.23
C MET A 58 2.10 -17.89 22.85
N ALA A 59 1.19 -18.57 22.14
CA ALA A 59 0.60 -19.83 22.58
C ALA A 59 1.67 -20.93 22.73
N GLU A 60 2.63 -21.00 21.82
CA GLU A 60 3.77 -21.93 21.89
C GLU A 60 4.66 -21.71 23.13
N ARG A 61 4.69 -20.48 23.67
CA ARG A 61 5.46 -20.11 24.88
C ARG A 61 4.63 -20.22 26.18
N GLY A 62 3.42 -20.76 26.12
CA GLY A 62 2.61 -21.09 27.31
C GLY A 62 1.67 -19.97 27.79
N HIS A 63 1.47 -18.90 27.02
CA HIS A 63 0.47 -17.88 27.30
C HIS A 63 -0.82 -18.17 26.51
N PRO A 64 -1.94 -18.56 27.17
CA PRO A 64 -3.20 -18.89 26.48
C PRO A 64 -3.91 -17.67 25.88
N ASP A 65 -3.63 -16.48 26.40
CA ASP A 65 -4.16 -15.22 25.88
C ASP A 65 -3.12 -14.55 24.99
N CYS A 66 -3.57 -13.99 23.86
CA CYS A 66 -2.71 -13.35 22.86
C CYS A 66 -1.98 -12.07 23.36
N GLY A 67 -1.99 -11.77 24.66
CA GLY A 67 -1.22 -10.71 25.31
C GLY A 67 -1.54 -9.27 24.84
N LEU A 68 -2.44 -9.10 23.87
CA LEU A 68 -2.83 -7.80 23.35
C LEU A 68 -3.63 -7.05 24.41
N ILE A 69 -3.01 -6.01 24.95
CA ILE A 69 -3.67 -5.08 25.86
C ILE A 69 -3.77 -3.72 25.17
N LEU A 70 -4.96 -3.13 25.22
CA LEU A 70 -5.18 -1.76 24.80
C LEU A 70 -4.66 -0.85 25.90
N ILE A 71 -3.50 -0.23 25.68
CA ILE A 71 -2.88 0.67 26.66
C ILE A 71 -3.66 1.98 26.70
N ARG A 72 -4.23 2.40 25.56
CA ARG A 72 -5.04 3.62 25.46
C ARG A 72 -6.40 3.36 24.82
N LEU A 73 -7.44 4.05 25.31
CA LEU A 73 -8.81 3.95 24.76
C LEU A 73 -8.87 4.32 23.27
N GLN A 74 -8.07 5.27 22.83
CA GLN A 74 -8.00 5.72 21.42
C GLN A 74 -7.21 4.78 20.50
N GLU A 75 -6.45 3.83 21.06
CA GLU A 75 -5.53 2.99 20.28
C GLU A 75 -6.26 2.09 19.29
N GLY A 76 -7.39 1.50 19.69
CA GLY A 76 -8.23 0.71 18.79
C GLY A 76 -8.72 1.50 17.57
N PHE A 77 -9.07 2.78 17.75
CA PHE A 77 -9.47 3.66 16.65
C PHE A 77 -8.30 3.98 15.71
N PHE A 78 -7.13 4.32 16.26
CA PHE A 78 -5.94 4.57 15.45
C PHE A 78 -5.48 3.31 14.69
N VAL A 79 -5.56 2.13 15.30
CA VAL A 79 -5.26 0.85 14.64
C VAL A 79 -6.22 0.62 13.48
N ALA A 80 -7.53 0.81 13.68
CA ALA A 80 -8.52 0.69 12.61
C ALA A 80 -8.23 1.65 11.44
N ILE A 81 -7.88 2.92 11.74
CA ILE A 81 -7.48 3.89 10.70
C ILE A 81 -6.21 3.42 9.97
N ASN A 82 -5.15 3.05 10.68
CA ASN A 82 -3.90 2.61 10.06
C ASN A 82 -4.12 1.39 9.16
N ILE A 83 -4.91 0.42 9.61
CA ILE A 83 -5.29 -0.75 8.81
C ILE A 83 -6.08 -0.34 7.58
N SER A 84 -7.05 0.56 7.72
CA SER A 84 -7.83 1.04 6.58
C SER A 84 -7.00 1.82 5.56
N LEU A 85 -6.00 2.58 6.03
CA LEU A 85 -5.12 3.37 5.20
C LEU A 85 -4.14 2.48 4.43
N LEU A 86 -3.43 1.58 5.13
CA LEU A 86 -2.49 0.66 4.50
C LEU A 86 -3.20 -0.41 3.65
N GLY A 87 -4.31 -0.95 4.15
CA GLY A 87 -5.14 -1.90 3.42
C GLY A 87 -5.82 -1.27 2.20
N GLY A 88 -6.34 -0.06 2.33
CA GLY A 88 -6.91 0.70 1.23
C GLY A 88 -5.86 1.05 0.18
N PHE A 89 -4.64 1.39 0.60
CA PHE A 89 -3.51 1.59 -0.30
C PHE A 89 -3.17 0.31 -1.07
N ALA A 90 -3.03 -0.81 -0.36
CA ALA A 90 -2.79 -2.11 -0.96
C ALA A 90 -3.87 -2.50 -1.98
N LEU A 91 -5.15 -2.27 -1.67
CA LEU A 91 -6.27 -2.62 -2.53
C LEU A 91 -6.39 -1.69 -3.75
N SER A 92 -6.11 -0.39 -3.58
CA SER A 92 -6.13 0.59 -4.67
C SER A 92 -4.87 0.59 -5.52
N PHE A 93 -3.80 -0.09 -5.08
CA PHE A 93 -2.51 -0.18 -5.77
C PHE A 93 -2.62 -0.54 -7.27
N PRO A 94 -3.44 -1.51 -7.72
CA PRO A 94 -3.57 -1.82 -9.15
C PRO A 94 -4.12 -0.65 -9.97
N VAL A 95 -5.09 0.09 -9.40
CA VAL A 95 -5.70 1.25 -10.05
C VAL A 95 -4.71 2.41 -10.08
N ILE A 96 -4.01 2.67 -8.97
CA ILE A 96 -2.97 3.70 -8.90
C ILE A 96 -1.84 3.40 -9.88
N ALA A 97 -1.35 2.16 -9.93
CA ALA A 97 -0.31 1.73 -10.86
C ALA A 97 -0.74 1.90 -12.32
N TYR A 98 -1.99 1.55 -12.66
CA TYR A 98 -2.54 1.75 -14.00
C TYR A 98 -2.60 3.23 -14.39
N GLN A 99 -3.09 4.10 -13.50
CA GLN A 99 -3.18 5.54 -13.80
C GLN A 99 -1.82 6.23 -13.86
N LEU A 100 -0.87 5.79 -13.03
CA LEU A 100 0.51 6.23 -13.07
C LEU A 100 1.18 5.80 -14.37
N TRP A 101 1.01 4.54 -14.80
CA TRP A 101 1.55 4.08 -16.09
C TRP A 101 0.99 4.87 -17.25
N ARG A 102 -0.33 5.08 -17.29
CA ARG A 102 -0.96 5.81 -18.40
C ARG A 102 -0.46 7.27 -18.43
N PHE A 103 0.03 7.82 -17.31
CA PHE A 103 0.61 9.16 -17.23
C PHE A 103 2.06 9.18 -17.74
N VAL A 104 2.83 8.13 -17.43
CA VAL A 104 4.22 7.98 -17.92
C VAL A 104 4.26 7.60 -19.41
N ALA A 105 3.29 6.81 -19.88
CA ALA A 105 3.20 6.32 -21.26
C ALA A 105 3.28 7.39 -22.38
N PRO A 106 2.68 8.60 -22.27
CA PRO A 106 2.88 9.66 -23.26
C PRO A 106 4.31 10.23 -23.27
N GLY A 107 5.06 10.15 -22.16
CA GLY A 107 6.45 10.58 -22.08
C GLY A 107 7.47 9.56 -22.60
N LEU A 108 7.02 8.37 -23.03
CA LEU A 108 7.89 7.25 -23.43
C LEU A 108 7.78 6.94 -24.93
N TYR A 109 8.90 6.64 -25.59
CA TYR A 109 8.95 6.33 -27.03
C TYR A 109 8.03 5.15 -27.39
N LYS A 110 7.31 5.28 -28.51
CA LYS A 110 6.28 4.31 -28.96
C LYS A 110 6.78 2.86 -29.08
N SER A 111 8.09 2.67 -29.25
CA SER A 111 8.76 1.36 -29.31
C SER A 111 8.93 0.68 -27.95
N GLU A 112 8.95 1.42 -26.83
CA GLU A 112 9.16 0.87 -25.48
C GLU A 112 7.85 0.54 -24.75
N LYS A 113 6.71 1.08 -25.20
CA LYS A 113 5.38 0.85 -24.60
C LYS A 113 5.05 -0.64 -24.42
N ASN A 114 5.49 -1.51 -25.33
CA ASN A 114 5.24 -2.95 -25.26
C ASN A 114 6.08 -3.66 -24.18
N ALA A 115 7.28 -3.17 -23.85
CA ALA A 115 8.12 -3.73 -22.80
C ALA A 115 7.61 -3.33 -21.39
N PHE A 116 6.92 -2.20 -21.28
CA PHE A 116 6.33 -1.72 -20.03
C PHE A 116 4.98 -2.36 -19.69
N LEU A 117 4.26 -2.92 -20.66
CA LEU A 117 2.99 -3.62 -20.43
C LEU A 117 3.12 -4.85 -19.51
N PRO A 118 4.09 -5.78 -19.70
CA PRO A 118 4.28 -6.89 -18.77
C PRO A 118 4.74 -6.42 -17.39
N PHE A 119 5.53 -5.34 -17.31
CA PHE A 119 5.95 -4.75 -16.03
C PHE A 119 4.77 -4.21 -15.22
N LEU A 120 3.78 -3.60 -15.89
CA LEU A 120 2.57 -3.10 -15.25
C LEU A 120 1.73 -4.22 -14.63
N ILE A 121 1.66 -5.39 -15.26
CA ILE A 121 0.97 -6.56 -14.72
C ILE A 121 1.81 -7.24 -13.63
N ALA A 122 3.14 -7.25 -13.79
CA ALA A 122 4.07 -7.78 -12.80
C ALA A 122 4.07 -6.97 -11.49
N SER A 123 3.80 -5.66 -11.54
CA SER A 123 3.77 -4.78 -10.38
C SER A 123 2.77 -5.22 -9.29
N PRO A 124 1.46 -5.40 -9.58
CA PRO A 124 0.51 -5.94 -8.61
C PRO A 124 0.89 -7.32 -8.09
N ILE A 125 1.45 -8.18 -8.95
CA ILE A 125 1.89 -9.53 -8.57
C ILE A 125 3.06 -9.46 -7.59
N MET A 126 4.07 -8.64 -7.88
CA MET A 126 5.20 -8.42 -6.97
C MET A 126 4.77 -7.76 -5.67
N PHE A 127 3.79 -6.86 -5.70
CA PHE A 127 3.25 -6.25 -4.49
C PHE A 127 2.58 -7.29 -3.58
N VAL A 128 1.73 -8.14 -4.15
CA VAL A 128 1.08 -9.24 -3.40
C VAL A 128 2.11 -10.25 -2.90
N MET A 129 3.11 -10.59 -3.73
CA MET A 129 4.21 -11.47 -3.34
C MET A 129 5.05 -10.88 -2.21
N GLY A 130 5.37 -9.59 -2.26
CA GLY A 130 6.08 -8.88 -1.21
C GLY A 130 5.27 -8.80 0.08
N ALA A 131 3.98 -8.54 0.00
CA ALA A 131 3.07 -8.55 1.14
C ALA A 131 2.98 -9.94 1.80
N ALA A 132 2.89 -10.99 0.98
CA ALA A 132 2.91 -12.38 1.45
C ALA A 132 4.24 -12.73 2.10
N PHE A 133 5.37 -12.35 1.50
CA PHE A 133 6.70 -12.56 2.06
C PHE A 133 6.86 -11.86 3.42
N ALA A 134 6.44 -10.61 3.53
CA ALA A 134 6.48 -9.86 4.78
C ALA A 134 5.66 -10.57 5.87
N TYR A 135 4.42 -10.97 5.57
CA TYR A 135 3.51 -11.59 6.53
C TYR A 135 3.94 -13.01 6.95
N TYR A 136 4.33 -13.86 6.00
CA TYR A 136 4.60 -15.28 6.29
C TYR A 136 6.04 -15.55 6.74
N ILE A 137 7.00 -14.69 6.40
CA ILE A 137 8.43 -14.95 6.69
C ILE A 137 8.98 -13.90 7.66
N VAL A 138 8.82 -12.62 7.36
CA VAL A 138 9.44 -11.55 8.15
C VAL A 138 8.76 -11.38 9.51
N THR A 139 7.42 -11.36 9.54
CA THR A 139 6.65 -11.20 10.78
C THR A 139 6.94 -12.29 11.83
N PRO A 140 6.85 -13.60 11.53
CA PRO A 140 7.15 -14.63 12.53
C PRO A 140 8.62 -14.59 12.98
N LEU A 141 9.56 -14.38 12.04
CA LEU A 141 10.98 -14.24 12.37
C LEU A 141 11.23 -13.05 13.32
N ALA A 142 10.57 -11.91 13.08
CA ALA A 142 10.65 -10.75 13.94
C ALA A 142 10.09 -11.05 15.34
N PHE A 143 8.91 -11.70 15.42
CA PHE A 143 8.33 -12.07 16.71
C PHE A 143 9.21 -13.04 17.48
N ASP A 144 9.78 -14.06 16.85
CA ASP A 144 10.71 -14.97 17.52
C ASP A 144 11.98 -14.29 18.00
N PHE A 145 12.52 -13.36 17.20
CA PHE A 145 13.65 -12.53 17.61
C PHE A 145 13.29 -11.69 18.84
N PHE A 146 12.21 -10.89 18.78
CA PHE A 146 11.82 -10.00 19.88
C PHE A 146 11.41 -10.76 21.15
N LEU A 147 10.67 -11.87 21.02
CA LEU A 147 10.29 -12.72 22.15
C LEU A 147 11.52 -13.46 22.73
N GLY A 148 12.54 -13.74 21.92
CA GLY A 148 13.83 -14.26 22.39
C GLY A 148 14.61 -13.29 23.28
N PHE A 149 14.42 -11.97 23.13
CA PHE A 149 14.98 -10.96 24.03
C PHE A 149 14.15 -10.72 25.28
N GLN A 150 12.93 -11.27 25.35
CA GLN A 150 12.11 -11.18 26.54
C GLN A 150 12.72 -12.08 27.60
N GLN A 151 13.63 -11.50 28.40
CA GLN A 151 14.24 -12.20 29.51
C GLN A 151 13.13 -12.64 30.46
N ALA A 152 12.92 -13.95 30.56
CA ALA A 152 11.99 -14.53 31.53
C ALA A 152 12.41 -13.97 32.90
N GLY A 153 11.58 -13.08 33.46
CA GLY A 153 11.88 -12.44 34.72
C GLY A 153 12.11 -13.53 35.76
N SER A 154 13.37 -13.70 36.16
CA SER A 154 13.74 -14.50 37.32
C SER A 154 13.22 -13.75 38.54
N VAL A 155 12.00 -14.09 38.95
CA VAL A 155 11.54 -13.93 40.32
C VAL A 155 11.71 -15.26 41.04
#